data_AF-A0A414AY98-F1
#
_entry.id   AF-A0A414AY98-F1
#
_cell.length_a   1.000
_cell.length_b   1.000
_cell.length_c   1.000
_cell.angle_alpha   90.00
_cell.angle_beta   90.00
_cell.angle_gamma   90.00
#
_symmetry.space_group_name_H-M   'P 1'
#
loop_
_entity.id
_entity.type
_entity.pdbx_description
1 polymer ?
#
loop_
_entity_poly.entity_id
_entity_poly.type
_entity_poly.pdbx_seq_one_letter_code
_entity_poly.pdbx_strand_id
1 'polypeptide(L)'
;MLSLEEYIEKRKTEDGINEFDVSQKINNIRTCINYIFEYFDQYLSIQGAERHTITENEKIRKYEKSLRNYSHAVQNWLVSIYDAYGRQINRTIGYHLIQSEAFPFMYEESEFRAISYDCYAKIIKDHAYLKNETELLCQFIKEYHRRESERFPDYIPNFSQQITDWLNSTLEQYHVNIVMGLFGYLSYFWDTPETWPKQCRIKTDECVYPDGFKYNFKTSTNIFNINSFYLRYAHKPFIKGHKKQIEVVMMYLWLHQIEEDKENYWDKYLETCND
;
A
#
# COMPACT_ATOMS: atom_id res chain seq x y z
N MET A 1 22.37 9.23 19.49
CA MET A 1 23.62 8.80 18.84
C MET A 1 24.53 9.99 18.90
N LEU A 2 25.66 9.91 19.62
CA LEU A 2 26.66 11.00 19.62
C LEU A 2 27.22 11.11 18.20
N SER A 3 27.64 12.30 17.77
CA SER A 3 28.49 12.41 16.58
C SER A 3 29.88 11.80 16.84
N LEU A 4 30.64 11.54 15.77
CA LEU A 4 32.01 11.02 15.90
C LEU A 4 32.87 12.01 16.70
N GLU A 5 32.69 13.30 16.46
CA GLU A 5 33.40 14.38 17.15
C GLU A 5 33.05 14.40 18.65
N GLU A 6 31.76 14.33 18.99
CA GLU A 6 31.28 14.31 20.38
C GLU A 6 31.77 13.06 21.12
N TYR A 7 31.84 11.91 20.45
CA TYR A 7 32.36 10.68 21.03
C TYR A 7 33.87 10.75 21.29
N ILE A 8 34.64 11.29 20.34
CA ILE A 8 36.08 11.46 20.50
C ILE A 8 36.38 12.44 21.64
N GLU A 9 35.66 13.57 21.75
CA GLU A 9 35.84 14.52 22.86
C GLU A 9 35.55 13.86 24.22
N LYS A 10 34.48 13.07 24.30
CA LYS A 10 34.14 12.34 25.51
C LYS A 10 35.25 11.37 25.92
N ARG A 11 35.74 10.52 24.99
CA ARG A 11 36.81 9.53 25.27
C ARG A 11 38.14 10.19 25.59
N LYS A 12 38.50 11.30 24.92
CA LYS A 12 39.68 12.11 25.25
C LYS A 12 39.65 12.62 26.69
N THR A 13 38.48 13.07 27.14
CA THR A 13 38.29 13.57 28.51
C THR A 13 38.38 12.43 29.54
N GLU A 14 37.74 11.30 29.27
CA GLU A 14 37.75 10.11 30.14
C GLU A 14 39.16 9.51 30.30
N ASP A 15 39.92 9.44 29.21
CA ASP A 15 41.24 8.80 29.18
C ASP A 15 42.38 9.81 29.42
N GLY A 16 42.06 11.08 29.67
CA GLY A 16 43.02 12.13 30.06
C GLY A 16 44.09 12.42 28.99
N ILE A 17 43.74 12.33 27.71
CA ILE A 17 44.71 12.49 26.61
C ILE A 17 45.05 13.96 26.37
N ASN A 18 46.35 14.26 26.41
CA ASN A 18 46.89 15.55 25.94
C ASN A 18 47.46 15.40 24.52
N GLU A 19 46.67 15.78 23.51
CA GLU A 19 47.03 15.67 22.09
C GLU A 19 48.19 16.59 21.67
N PHE A 20 48.53 17.59 22.49
CA PHE A 20 49.61 18.54 22.24
C PHE A 20 50.96 18.09 22.83
N ASP A 21 51.01 16.95 23.53
CA ASP A 21 52.27 16.37 24.00
C ASP A 21 53.03 15.69 22.86
N VAL A 22 54.10 16.35 22.40
CA VAL A 22 54.96 15.90 21.30
C VAL A 22 55.65 14.58 21.64
N SER A 23 55.95 14.30 22.92
CA SER A 23 56.60 13.06 23.34
C SER A 23 55.68 11.84 23.20
N GLN A 24 54.36 12.05 23.24
CA GLN A 24 53.34 11.02 23.11
C GLN A 24 52.68 10.98 21.73
N LYS A 25 53.16 11.76 20.76
CA LYS A 25 52.54 11.93 19.44
C LYS A 25 52.12 10.61 18.78
N ILE A 26 52.99 9.61 18.76
CA ILE A 26 52.69 8.31 18.13
C ILE A 26 51.59 7.55 18.89
N ASN A 27 51.64 7.58 20.21
CA ASN A 27 50.62 6.94 21.06
C ASN A 27 49.27 7.66 20.93
N ASN A 28 49.27 8.99 20.95
CA ASN A 28 48.06 9.80 20.78
C ASN A 28 47.38 9.53 19.43
N ILE A 29 48.16 9.44 18.35
CA ILE A 29 47.62 9.09 17.02
C ILE A 29 46.96 7.71 17.06
N ARG A 30 47.65 6.70 17.62
CA ARG A 30 47.11 5.34 17.71
C ARG A 30 45.83 5.29 18.54
N THR A 31 45.79 5.99 19.67
CA THR A 31 44.63 5.98 20.55
C THR A 31 43.43 6.72 19.92
N CYS A 32 43.66 7.86 19.25
CA CYS A 32 42.60 8.53 18.49
C CYS A 32 42.05 7.65 17.35
N ILE A 33 42.91 6.90 16.66
CA ILE A 33 42.48 5.92 15.65
C ILE A 33 41.62 4.82 16.28
N ASN A 34 42.00 4.31 17.46
CA ASN A 34 41.20 3.32 18.18
C ASN A 34 39.81 3.86 18.56
N TYR A 35 39.70 5.12 18.99
CA TYR A 35 38.38 5.71 19.28
C TYR A 35 37.49 5.78 18.04
N ILE A 36 38.07 6.04 16.87
CA ILE A 36 37.32 6.02 15.60
C ILE A 36 36.81 4.60 15.33
N PHE A 37 37.66 3.58 15.48
CA PHE A 37 37.24 2.19 15.31
C PHE A 37 36.17 1.78 16.33
N GLU A 38 36.37 2.09 17.61
CA GLU A 38 35.40 1.82 18.68
C GLU A 38 34.06 2.51 18.43
N TYR A 39 34.07 3.76 17.97
CA TYR A 39 32.86 4.48 17.61
C TYR A 39 32.10 3.75 16.50
N PHE A 40 32.80 3.33 15.45
CA PHE A 40 32.17 2.60 14.36
C PHE A 40 31.74 1.18 14.76
N ASP A 41 32.48 0.50 15.64
CA ASP A 41 32.08 -0.82 16.14
C ASP A 41 30.87 -0.75 17.09
N GLN A 42 30.79 0.28 17.93
CA GLN A 42 29.69 0.45 18.89
C GLN A 42 28.42 1.04 18.26
N TYR A 43 28.57 2.04 17.38
CA TYR A 43 27.44 2.78 16.81
C TYR A 43 27.07 2.33 15.38
N LEU A 44 27.97 1.62 14.70
CA LEU A 44 27.77 1.06 13.35
C LEU A 44 28.17 -0.42 13.30
N SER A 45 27.85 -1.18 14.35
CA SER A 45 28.25 -2.59 14.52
C SER A 45 28.29 -3.37 13.20
N ILE A 46 29.50 -3.81 12.85
CA ILE A 46 29.89 -4.46 11.59
C ILE A 46 29.23 -5.84 11.38
N GLN A 47 28.42 -6.33 12.33
CA GLN A 47 27.82 -7.67 12.29
C GLN A 47 26.94 -7.97 11.06
N GLY A 48 26.65 -7.00 10.19
CA GLY A 48 26.13 -7.22 8.83
C GLY A 48 27.01 -6.68 7.67
N ALA A 49 27.88 -5.69 7.92
CA ALA A 49 28.66 -5.03 6.87
C ALA A 49 29.76 -5.92 6.27
N GLU A 50 30.30 -6.87 7.02
CA GLU A 50 31.28 -7.86 6.52
C GLU A 50 30.67 -8.90 5.57
N ARG A 51 29.34 -9.08 5.57
CA ARG A 51 28.67 -10.11 4.75
C ARG A 51 28.39 -9.66 3.32
N HIS A 52 28.35 -8.34 3.07
CA HIS A 52 27.85 -7.76 1.82
C HIS A 52 28.82 -6.74 1.23
N THR A 53 28.93 -6.73 -0.09
CA THR A 53 29.65 -5.67 -0.81
C THR A 53 29.01 -4.30 -0.55
N ILE A 54 29.75 -3.21 -0.77
CA ILE A 54 29.23 -1.83 -0.65
C ILE A 54 27.94 -1.65 -1.48
N THR A 55 27.92 -2.19 -2.70
CA THR A 55 26.77 -2.12 -3.60
C THR A 55 25.55 -2.89 -3.08
N GLU A 56 25.75 -4.02 -2.41
CA GLU A 56 24.65 -4.79 -1.79
C GLU A 56 24.09 -4.06 -0.58
N ASN A 57 24.96 -3.50 0.28
CA ASN A 57 24.55 -2.67 1.41
C ASN A 57 23.74 -1.44 0.95
N GLU A 58 24.13 -0.80 -0.16
CA GLU A 58 23.33 0.29 -0.75
C GLU A 58 21.94 -0.17 -1.22
N LYS A 59 21.83 -1.36 -1.82
CA LYS A 59 20.55 -1.91 -2.26
C LYS A 59 19.64 -2.21 -1.06
N ILE A 60 20.18 -2.79 0.00
CA ILE A 60 19.44 -3.08 1.24
C ILE A 60 18.92 -1.78 1.86
N ARG A 61 19.76 -0.76 2.02
CA ARG A 61 19.35 0.57 2.55
C ARG A 61 18.29 1.23 1.69
N LYS A 62 18.40 1.14 0.35
CA LYS A 62 17.37 1.66 -0.57
C LYS A 62 16.04 0.93 -0.38
N TYR A 63 16.07 -0.38 -0.19
CA TYR A 63 14.87 -1.17 0.04
C TYR A 63 14.24 -0.83 1.40
N GLU A 64 15.02 -0.79 2.48
CA GLU A 64 14.56 -0.38 3.82
C GLU A 64 13.87 0.99 3.79
N LYS A 65 14.47 1.98 3.11
CA LYS A 65 13.87 3.32 2.95
C LYS A 65 12.51 3.28 2.23
N SER A 66 12.32 2.33 1.31
CA SER A 66 11.03 2.16 0.62
C SER A 66 9.93 1.59 1.52
N LEU A 67 10.30 1.01 2.67
CA LEU A 67 9.42 0.36 3.64
C LEU A 67 9.09 1.24 4.86
N ARG A 68 9.51 2.51 4.87
CA ARG A 68 9.38 3.41 6.03
C ARG A 68 7.96 3.60 6.59
N ASN A 69 6.94 3.27 5.80
CA ASN A 69 5.53 3.40 6.20
C ASN A 69 4.98 2.14 6.90
N TYR A 70 5.78 1.09 7.05
CA TYR A 70 5.42 -0.13 7.79
C TYR A 70 5.95 -0.07 9.22
N SER A 71 5.48 -0.95 10.11
CA SER A 71 6.05 -1.12 11.44
C SER A 71 7.47 -1.68 11.39
N HIS A 72 8.27 -1.44 12.43
CA HIS A 72 9.63 -1.98 12.52
C HIS A 72 9.68 -3.50 12.41
N ALA A 73 8.68 -4.21 12.95
CA ALA A 73 8.61 -5.68 12.85
C ALA A 73 8.48 -6.12 11.38
N VAL A 74 7.56 -5.52 10.64
CA VAL A 74 7.35 -5.82 9.21
C VAL A 74 8.54 -5.37 8.37
N GLN A 75 9.12 -4.20 8.65
CA GLN A 75 10.31 -3.72 7.95
C GLN A 75 11.49 -4.70 8.13
N ASN A 76 11.82 -5.06 9.36
CA ASN A 76 12.92 -5.98 9.66
C ASN A 76 12.70 -7.34 9.02
N TRP A 77 11.47 -7.86 9.07
CA TRP A 77 11.10 -9.10 8.43
C TRP A 77 11.32 -9.06 6.90
N LEU A 78 10.77 -8.05 6.23
CA LEU A 78 10.92 -7.89 4.78
C LEU A 78 12.38 -7.70 4.36
N VAL A 79 13.13 -6.87 5.10
CA VAL A 79 14.56 -6.64 4.86
C VAL A 79 15.36 -7.91 5.06
N SER A 80 15.08 -8.70 6.11
CA SER A 80 15.77 -9.98 6.34
C SER A 80 15.56 -10.99 5.22
N ILE A 81 14.35 -11.04 4.65
CA ILE A 81 14.04 -11.88 3.48
C ILE A 81 14.80 -11.39 2.24
N TYR A 82 14.81 -10.07 2.03
CA TYR A 82 15.54 -9.49 0.90
C TYR A 82 17.05 -9.73 1.00
N ASP A 83 17.60 -9.60 2.21
CA ASP A 83 19.01 -9.83 2.50
C ASP A 83 19.41 -11.29 2.27
N ALA A 84 18.61 -12.24 2.78
CA ALA A 84 18.90 -13.66 2.68
C ALA A 84 18.64 -14.25 1.27
N TYR A 85 17.62 -13.76 0.55
CA TYR A 85 17.14 -14.40 -0.69
C TYR A 85 17.15 -13.49 -1.92
N GLY A 86 17.47 -12.20 -1.77
CA GLY A 86 17.44 -11.22 -2.86
C GLY A 86 16.03 -10.90 -3.38
N ARG A 87 14.97 -11.27 -2.64
CA ARG A 87 13.57 -11.16 -3.08
C ARG A 87 12.83 -10.11 -2.28
N GLN A 88 12.19 -9.17 -2.98
CA GLN A 88 11.31 -8.18 -2.38
C GLN A 88 9.90 -8.76 -2.24
N ILE A 89 9.71 -9.61 -1.23
CA ILE A 89 8.49 -10.41 -1.08
C ILE A 89 7.22 -9.55 -0.93
N ASN A 90 7.35 -8.32 -0.40
CA ASN A 90 6.26 -7.36 -0.34
C ASN A 90 5.62 -7.08 -1.71
N ARG A 91 6.39 -7.10 -2.81
CA ARG A 91 5.86 -6.91 -4.16
C ARG A 91 5.07 -8.11 -4.63
N THR A 92 5.57 -9.32 -4.38
CA THR A 92 4.87 -10.57 -4.72
C THR A 92 3.56 -10.68 -3.96
N ILE A 93 3.58 -10.44 -2.65
CA ILE A 93 2.37 -10.45 -1.83
C ILE A 93 1.40 -9.38 -2.33
N GLY A 94 1.86 -8.13 -2.50
CA GLY A 94 1.04 -7.03 -3.01
C GLY A 94 0.33 -7.36 -4.32
N TYR A 95 1.03 -7.98 -5.28
CA TYR A 95 0.45 -8.42 -6.54
C TYR A 95 -0.71 -9.41 -6.36
N HIS A 96 -0.62 -10.34 -5.42
CA HIS A 96 -1.71 -11.28 -5.14
C HIS A 96 -2.88 -10.62 -4.40
N LEU A 97 -2.61 -9.63 -3.55
CA LEU A 97 -3.66 -8.92 -2.80
C LEU A 97 -4.52 -8.05 -3.72
N ILE A 98 -3.90 -7.30 -4.64
CA ILE A 98 -4.62 -6.39 -5.55
C ILE A 98 -5.54 -7.12 -6.54
N GLN A 99 -5.35 -8.43 -6.75
CA GLN A 99 -6.24 -9.26 -7.56
C GLN A 99 -7.55 -9.59 -6.86
N SER A 100 -7.63 -9.41 -5.53
CA SER A 100 -8.84 -9.69 -4.77
C SER A 100 -9.77 -8.48 -4.77
N GLU A 101 -10.93 -8.63 -5.39
CA GLU A 101 -11.98 -7.59 -5.42
C GLU A 101 -12.43 -7.16 -4.01
N ALA A 102 -12.36 -8.08 -3.05
CA ALA A 102 -12.77 -7.80 -1.67
C ALA A 102 -11.71 -7.04 -0.86
N PHE A 103 -10.44 -7.10 -1.27
CA PHE A 103 -9.31 -6.57 -0.50
C PHE A 103 -9.46 -5.09 -0.12
N PRO A 104 -9.86 -4.18 -1.02
CA PRO A 104 -10.04 -2.77 -0.66
C PRO A 104 -11.08 -2.54 0.44
N PHE A 105 -12.06 -3.42 0.57
CA PHE A 105 -13.19 -3.30 1.51
C PHE A 105 -13.00 -4.06 2.82
N MET A 106 -11.81 -4.64 3.06
CA MET A 106 -11.52 -5.37 4.31
C MET A 106 -11.34 -4.39 5.48
N TYR A 107 -11.86 -4.75 6.65
CA TYR A 107 -11.66 -3.98 7.88
C TYR A 107 -11.57 -4.86 9.14
N GLU A 108 -12.08 -6.09 9.10
CA GLU A 108 -12.04 -7.00 10.25
C GLU A 108 -10.76 -7.82 10.29
N GLU A 109 -10.28 -8.12 11.50
CA GLU A 109 -9.12 -8.98 11.71
C GLU A 109 -9.32 -10.38 11.10
N SER A 110 -10.54 -10.91 11.14
CA SER A 110 -10.94 -12.18 10.52
C SER A 110 -10.73 -12.18 9.01
N GLU A 111 -11.00 -11.08 8.32
CA GLU A 111 -10.81 -10.94 6.87
C GLU A 111 -9.32 -10.96 6.51
N PHE A 112 -8.50 -10.20 7.24
CA PHE A 112 -7.05 -10.19 7.06
C PHE A 112 -6.42 -11.56 7.35
N ARG A 113 -6.90 -12.25 8.38
CA ARG A 113 -6.50 -13.64 8.67
C ARG A 113 -6.85 -14.57 7.52
N ALA A 114 -8.07 -14.54 7.02
CA ALA A 114 -8.51 -15.41 5.93
C ALA A 114 -7.66 -15.20 4.67
N ILE A 115 -7.49 -13.94 4.22
CA ILE A 115 -6.70 -13.66 3.01
C ILE A 115 -5.21 -13.95 3.22
N SER A 116 -4.69 -13.88 4.46
CA SER A 116 -3.31 -14.27 4.75
C SER A 116 -3.07 -15.75 4.47
N TYR A 117 -4.03 -16.63 4.79
CA TYR A 117 -3.93 -18.05 4.48
C TYR A 117 -4.05 -18.32 2.97
N ASP A 118 -4.96 -17.64 2.28
CA ASP A 118 -5.10 -17.77 0.83
C ASP A 118 -3.84 -17.28 0.10
N CYS A 119 -3.27 -16.16 0.56
CA CYS A 119 -2.01 -15.63 0.04
C CYS A 119 -0.87 -16.60 0.31
N TYR A 120 -0.73 -17.09 1.55
CA TYR A 120 0.27 -18.07 1.94
C TYR A 120 0.22 -19.32 1.05
N ALA A 121 -0.97 -19.89 0.84
CA ALA A 121 -1.16 -21.07 0.01
C ALA A 121 -0.70 -20.86 -1.45
N LYS A 122 -0.86 -19.65 -1.99
CA LYS A 122 -0.41 -19.28 -3.34
C LYS A 122 1.10 -19.15 -3.45
N ILE A 123 1.77 -18.61 -2.42
CA ILE A 123 3.18 -18.23 -2.51
C ILE A 123 4.16 -19.22 -1.85
N ILE A 124 3.70 -20.05 -0.91
CA ILE A 124 4.61 -20.89 -0.11
C ILE A 124 5.43 -21.87 -0.95
N LYS A 125 4.90 -22.33 -2.09
CA LYS A 125 5.60 -23.26 -2.99
C LYS A 125 6.89 -22.68 -3.54
N ASP A 126 6.86 -21.39 -3.91
CA ASP A 126 8.01 -20.68 -4.49
C ASP A 126 8.81 -19.91 -3.42
N HIS A 127 8.24 -19.77 -2.21
CA HIS A 127 8.75 -18.97 -1.11
C HIS A 127 8.74 -19.75 0.21
N ALA A 128 9.37 -20.94 0.23
CA ALA A 128 9.37 -21.86 1.38
C ALA A 128 9.89 -21.24 2.68
N TYR A 129 10.71 -20.18 2.59
CA TYR A 129 11.21 -19.42 3.74
C TYR A 129 10.14 -18.60 4.47
N LEU A 130 8.92 -18.51 3.94
CA LEU A 130 7.77 -17.93 4.64
C LEU A 130 7.11 -18.93 5.61
N LYS A 131 7.61 -20.17 5.67
CA LYS A 131 7.09 -21.17 6.60
C LYS A 131 7.24 -20.68 8.04
N ASN A 132 6.14 -20.75 8.79
CA ASN A 132 6.00 -20.24 10.17
C ASN A 132 5.99 -18.71 10.31
N GLU A 133 6.00 -17.95 9.22
CA GLU A 133 5.96 -16.48 9.23
C GLU A 133 4.52 -15.93 9.05
N THR A 134 3.49 -16.73 9.37
CA THR A 134 2.09 -16.40 9.08
C THR A 134 1.58 -15.18 9.84
N GLU A 135 2.08 -14.94 11.04
CA GLU A 135 1.74 -13.74 11.83
C GLU A 135 2.28 -12.46 11.17
N LEU A 136 3.56 -12.48 10.78
CA LEU A 136 4.20 -11.34 10.10
C LEU A 136 3.61 -11.11 8.70
N LEU A 137 3.20 -12.18 8.00
CA LEU A 137 2.45 -12.07 6.76
C LEU A 137 1.09 -11.39 6.97
N CYS A 138 0.31 -11.83 7.96
CA CYS A 138 -0.99 -11.22 8.26
C CYS A 138 -0.82 -9.75 8.66
N GLN A 139 0.18 -9.44 9.49
CA GLN A 139 0.51 -8.07 9.87
C GLN A 139 0.90 -7.22 8.65
N PHE A 140 1.77 -7.72 7.78
CA PHE A 140 2.15 -7.05 6.55
C PHE A 140 0.93 -6.76 5.66
N ILE A 141 0.04 -7.73 5.47
CA ILE A 141 -1.17 -7.56 4.64
C ILE A 141 -2.06 -6.43 5.18
N LYS A 142 -2.25 -6.38 6.50
CA LYS A 142 -3.04 -5.35 7.17
C LYS A 142 -2.41 -3.95 7.02
N GLU A 143 -1.11 -3.84 7.24
CA GLU A 143 -0.39 -2.57 7.05
C GLU A 143 -0.31 -2.16 5.58
N TYR A 144 -0.22 -3.12 4.66
CA TYR A 144 -0.28 -2.91 3.22
C TYR A 144 -1.64 -2.36 2.80
N HIS A 145 -2.73 -2.97 3.27
CA HIS A 145 -4.10 -2.49 3.04
C HIS A 145 -4.25 -1.04 3.49
N ARG A 146 -3.89 -0.74 4.74
CA ARG A 146 -3.96 0.62 5.29
C ARG A 146 -3.14 1.61 4.47
N ARG A 147 -1.89 1.27 4.14
CA ARG A 147 -1.01 2.12 3.34
C ARG A 147 -1.59 2.42 1.96
N GLU A 148 -2.17 1.43 1.29
CA GLU A 148 -2.79 1.66 -0.01
C GLU A 148 -4.07 2.51 0.13
N SER A 149 -4.93 2.25 1.13
CA SER A 149 -6.11 3.09 1.41
C SER A 149 -5.76 4.57 1.66
N GLU A 150 -4.71 4.83 2.44
CA GLU A 150 -4.25 6.18 2.80
C GLU A 150 -3.48 6.89 1.67
N ARG A 151 -3.11 6.19 0.58
CA ARG A 151 -2.38 6.78 -0.55
C ARG A 151 -3.27 7.52 -1.54
N PHE A 152 -4.58 7.25 -1.54
CA PHE A 152 -5.54 7.79 -2.50
C PHE A 152 -6.41 8.99 -2.08
N PRO A 153 -6.22 9.71 -0.94
CA PRO A 153 -7.15 10.78 -0.55
C PRO A 153 -7.14 11.97 -1.53
N ASP A 154 -6.02 12.22 -2.21
CA ASP A 154 -5.88 13.35 -3.16
C ASP A 154 -6.73 13.20 -4.44
N TYR A 155 -7.33 12.02 -4.65
CA TYR A 155 -8.19 11.72 -5.81
C TYR A 155 -9.68 11.69 -5.46
N ILE A 156 -10.06 11.95 -4.20
CA ILE A 156 -11.48 12.00 -3.82
C ILE A 156 -12.06 13.33 -4.34
N PRO A 157 -12.97 13.29 -5.32
CA PRO A 157 -13.63 14.48 -5.80
C PRO A 157 -14.50 15.09 -4.68
N ASN A 158 -14.67 16.40 -4.73
CA ASN A 158 -15.63 17.05 -3.85
C ASN A 158 -17.06 16.69 -4.30
N PHE A 159 -17.65 15.72 -3.60
CA PHE A 159 -19.08 15.40 -3.71
C PHE A 159 -19.90 16.32 -2.80
N SER A 160 -21.20 16.03 -2.66
CA SER A 160 -22.01 16.66 -1.61
C SER A 160 -21.41 16.41 -0.23
N GLN A 161 -21.62 17.33 0.71
CA GLN A 161 -21.08 17.22 2.07
C GLN A 161 -21.38 15.86 2.71
N GLN A 162 -22.59 15.34 2.52
CA GLN A 162 -23.00 14.04 3.03
C GLN A 162 -22.15 12.88 2.50
N ILE A 163 -21.84 12.87 1.20
CA ILE A 163 -21.02 11.81 0.59
C ILE A 163 -19.56 11.97 1.05
N THR A 164 -19.05 13.20 1.02
CA THR A 164 -17.68 13.51 1.44
C THR A 164 -17.43 13.12 2.90
N ASP A 165 -18.36 13.44 3.81
CA ASP A 165 -18.27 13.06 5.23
C ASP A 165 -18.29 11.54 5.42
N TRP A 166 -19.16 10.85 4.68
CA TRP A 166 -19.23 9.39 4.71
C TRP A 166 -17.93 8.73 4.22
N LEU A 167 -17.34 9.22 3.13
CA LEU A 167 -16.08 8.71 2.60
C LEU A 167 -14.92 8.94 3.58
N ASN A 168 -14.80 10.16 4.11
CA ASN A 168 -13.73 10.55 5.04
C ASN A 168 -13.85 9.82 6.38
N SER A 169 -15.05 9.79 6.97
CA SER A 169 -15.28 9.04 8.21
C SER A 169 -15.04 7.55 8.05
N THR A 170 -15.34 6.97 6.88
CA THR A 170 -15.02 5.57 6.61
C THR A 170 -13.51 5.32 6.56
N LEU A 171 -12.76 6.19 5.90
CA LEU A 171 -11.31 6.11 5.84
C LEU A 171 -10.68 6.26 7.24
N GLU A 172 -11.14 7.23 8.03
CA GLU A 172 -10.63 7.46 9.39
C GLU A 172 -10.98 6.32 10.34
N GLN A 173 -12.22 5.84 10.33
CA GLN A 173 -12.71 4.85 11.30
C GLN A 173 -12.32 3.42 10.95
N TYR A 174 -12.36 3.05 9.67
CA TYR A 174 -12.18 1.67 9.22
C TYR A 174 -10.89 1.45 8.42
N HIS A 175 -10.13 2.51 8.10
CA HIS A 175 -8.99 2.46 7.19
C HIS A 175 -9.35 1.91 5.80
N VAL A 176 -10.61 2.12 5.39
CA VAL A 176 -11.14 1.67 4.10
C VAL A 176 -11.34 2.88 3.19
N ASN A 177 -10.66 2.87 2.05
CA ASN A 177 -10.89 3.84 0.99
C ASN A 177 -11.95 3.30 0.01
N ILE A 178 -13.21 3.73 0.20
CA ILE A 178 -14.33 3.29 -0.65
C ILE A 178 -14.10 3.67 -2.12
N VAL A 179 -13.57 4.86 -2.40
CA VAL A 179 -13.33 5.34 -3.77
C VAL A 179 -12.34 4.43 -4.50
N MET A 180 -11.24 4.05 -3.84
CA MET A 180 -10.27 3.09 -4.36
C MET A 180 -10.92 1.73 -4.65
N GLY A 181 -11.72 1.21 -3.72
CA GLY A 181 -12.41 -0.07 -3.91
C GLY A 181 -13.41 -0.05 -5.06
N LEU A 182 -14.19 1.03 -5.18
CA LEU A 182 -15.16 1.21 -6.26
C LEU A 182 -14.48 1.39 -7.61
N PHE A 183 -13.35 2.09 -7.67
CA PHE A 183 -12.56 2.19 -8.89
C PHE A 183 -12.06 0.82 -9.35
N GLY A 184 -11.48 0.01 -8.44
CA GLY A 184 -11.06 -1.36 -8.76
C GLY A 184 -12.21 -2.25 -9.24
N TYR A 185 -13.38 -2.14 -8.61
CA TYR A 185 -14.60 -2.83 -9.06
C TYR A 185 -15.00 -2.40 -10.49
N LEU A 186 -14.99 -1.10 -10.78
CA LEU A 186 -15.37 -0.58 -12.10
C LEU A 186 -14.35 -0.90 -13.19
N SER A 187 -13.05 -0.93 -12.88
CA SER A 187 -12.02 -1.37 -13.82
C SER A 187 -12.24 -2.83 -14.21
N TYR A 188 -12.47 -3.71 -13.24
CA TYR A 188 -12.80 -5.10 -13.54
C TYR A 188 -14.13 -5.23 -14.33
N PHE A 189 -15.14 -4.44 -13.96
CA PHE A 189 -16.40 -4.40 -14.68
C PHE A 189 -16.18 -3.96 -16.14
N TRP A 190 -15.39 -2.93 -16.40
CA TRP A 190 -15.03 -2.48 -17.75
C TRP A 190 -14.35 -3.59 -18.56
N ASP A 191 -13.35 -4.26 -17.97
CA ASP A 191 -12.58 -5.32 -18.63
C ASP A 191 -13.37 -6.63 -18.86
N THR A 192 -14.61 -6.72 -18.38
CA THR A 192 -15.46 -7.94 -18.48
C THR A 192 -16.85 -7.68 -19.09
N PRO A 193 -16.96 -7.31 -20.38
CA PRO A 193 -18.23 -7.00 -21.05
C PRO A 193 -19.26 -8.13 -21.04
N GLU A 194 -18.83 -9.38 -20.88
CA GLU A 194 -19.69 -10.55 -20.73
C GLU A 194 -20.58 -10.47 -19.49
N THR A 195 -20.13 -9.77 -18.44
CA THR A 195 -20.86 -9.56 -17.19
C THR A 195 -21.92 -8.46 -17.30
N TRP A 196 -21.88 -7.66 -18.38
CA TRP A 196 -22.82 -6.56 -18.56
C TRP A 196 -24.20 -7.08 -18.94
N PRO A 197 -25.27 -6.48 -18.39
CA PRO A 197 -26.63 -6.75 -18.85
C PRO A 197 -26.74 -6.58 -20.36
N LYS A 198 -27.38 -7.54 -21.05
CA LYS A 198 -27.45 -7.56 -22.53
C LYS A 198 -28.05 -6.28 -23.10
N GLN A 199 -29.06 -5.72 -22.43
CA GLN A 199 -29.72 -4.48 -22.80
C GLN A 199 -28.82 -3.23 -22.66
N CYS A 200 -27.73 -3.33 -21.89
CA CYS A 200 -26.76 -2.26 -21.70
C CYS A 200 -25.56 -2.37 -22.65
N ARG A 201 -25.49 -3.39 -23.51
CA ARG A 201 -24.39 -3.56 -24.47
C ARG A 201 -24.72 -2.92 -25.81
N ILE A 202 -23.97 -1.90 -26.18
CA ILE A 202 -24.03 -1.27 -27.49
C ILE A 202 -22.83 -1.76 -28.31
N LYS A 203 -23.06 -2.36 -29.48
CA LYS A 203 -21.95 -2.70 -30.39
C LYS A 203 -21.29 -1.42 -30.89
N THR A 204 -19.97 -1.42 -30.92
CA THR A 204 -19.16 -0.32 -31.45
C THR A 204 -17.96 -0.86 -32.21
N ASP A 205 -17.54 -0.14 -33.24
CA ASP A 205 -16.32 -0.43 -34.01
C ASP A 205 -15.08 0.28 -33.42
N GLU A 206 -15.26 1.06 -32.35
CA GLU A 206 -14.19 1.77 -31.66
C GLU A 206 -13.26 0.79 -30.91
N CYS A 207 -12.00 0.74 -31.31
CA CYS A 207 -10.99 -0.19 -30.77
C CYS A 207 -10.60 0.04 -29.31
N VAL A 208 -11.02 1.16 -28.71
CA VAL A 208 -10.80 1.45 -27.29
C VAL A 208 -11.75 0.66 -26.37
N TYR A 209 -12.82 0.08 -26.91
CA TYR A 209 -13.80 -0.66 -26.12
C TYR A 209 -13.52 -2.16 -26.12
N PRO A 210 -13.59 -2.80 -24.94
CA PRO A 210 -13.37 -4.24 -24.81
C PRO A 210 -14.44 -5.03 -25.58
N ASP A 211 -13.99 -6.05 -26.30
CA ASP A 211 -14.80 -6.94 -27.13
C ASP A 211 -15.76 -6.23 -28.13
N GLY A 212 -15.48 -4.97 -28.50
CA GLY A 212 -16.32 -4.18 -29.40
C GLY A 212 -17.67 -3.77 -28.80
N PHE A 213 -17.75 -3.66 -27.46
CA PHE A 213 -18.97 -3.24 -26.76
C PHE A 213 -18.76 -1.99 -25.90
N LYS A 214 -19.68 -1.04 -26.06
CA LYS A 214 -19.85 0.13 -25.20
C LYS A 214 -20.94 -0.12 -24.17
N TYR A 215 -20.70 0.28 -22.92
CA TYR A 215 -21.68 0.14 -21.84
C TYR A 215 -22.66 1.32 -21.84
N ASN A 216 -23.96 1.01 -21.88
CA ASN A 216 -25.04 1.99 -21.80
C ASN A 216 -25.54 2.11 -20.36
N PHE A 217 -24.94 3.02 -19.59
CA PHE A 217 -25.35 3.34 -18.23
C PHE A 217 -26.64 4.16 -18.15
N LYS A 218 -27.08 4.83 -19.23
CA LYS A 218 -28.23 5.75 -19.23
C LYS A 218 -29.60 5.07 -19.21
N THR A 219 -29.65 3.78 -19.56
CA THR A 219 -30.91 3.03 -19.73
C THR A 219 -31.10 1.93 -18.68
N SER A 220 -30.14 1.76 -17.77
CA SER A 220 -30.17 0.70 -16.76
C SER A 220 -30.78 1.18 -15.46
N THR A 221 -31.73 0.43 -14.91
CA THR A 221 -32.18 0.58 -13.50
C THR A 221 -31.22 -0.09 -12.51
N ASN A 222 -30.20 -0.78 -13.00
CA ASN A 222 -29.15 -1.45 -12.23
C ASN A 222 -27.78 -1.10 -12.82
N ILE A 223 -27.41 0.18 -12.71
CA ILE A 223 -26.17 0.70 -13.27
C ILE A 223 -24.98 0.00 -12.60
N PHE A 224 -23.98 -0.38 -13.38
CA PHE A 224 -22.75 -1.07 -12.92
C PHE A 224 -22.99 -2.37 -12.14
N ASN A 225 -24.14 -3.02 -12.35
CA ASN A 225 -24.57 -4.17 -11.55
C ASN A 225 -24.55 -3.90 -10.03
N ILE A 226 -24.87 -2.66 -9.61
CA ILE A 226 -24.81 -2.23 -8.21
C ILE A 226 -25.65 -3.10 -7.27
N ASN A 227 -26.74 -3.72 -7.73
CA ASN A 227 -27.52 -4.66 -6.92
C ASN A 227 -26.67 -5.85 -6.44
N SER A 228 -25.85 -6.41 -7.32
CA SER A 228 -24.98 -7.55 -7.01
C SER A 228 -23.83 -7.13 -6.09
N PHE A 229 -23.22 -5.98 -6.37
CA PHE A 229 -22.21 -5.38 -5.50
C PHE A 229 -22.77 -5.16 -4.09
N TYR A 230 -23.92 -4.51 -4.00
CA TYR A 230 -24.54 -4.17 -2.72
C TYR A 230 -24.95 -5.43 -1.95
N LEU A 231 -25.51 -6.45 -2.61
CA LEU A 231 -25.84 -7.71 -1.95
C LEU A 231 -24.61 -8.36 -1.30
N ARG A 232 -23.43 -8.26 -1.94
CA ARG A 232 -22.19 -8.82 -1.44
C ARG A 232 -21.65 -8.05 -0.24
N TYR A 233 -21.72 -6.71 -0.25
CA TYR A 233 -21.04 -5.87 0.73
C TYR A 233 -21.96 -5.15 1.73
N ALA A 234 -23.29 -5.25 1.63
CA ALA A 234 -24.24 -4.54 2.50
C ALA A 234 -24.19 -4.96 3.98
N HIS A 235 -23.51 -6.05 4.31
CA HIS A 235 -23.23 -6.43 5.70
C HIS A 235 -22.17 -5.52 6.34
N LYS A 236 -21.33 -4.84 5.54
CA LYS A 236 -20.29 -3.94 6.04
C LYS A 236 -20.92 -2.65 6.56
N PRO A 237 -20.52 -2.17 7.75
CA PRO A 237 -21.18 -1.04 8.41
C PRO A 237 -21.12 0.26 7.59
N PHE A 238 -20.04 0.47 6.84
CA PHE A 238 -19.84 1.63 5.98
C PHE A 238 -20.47 1.50 4.58
N ILE A 239 -20.97 0.32 4.18
CA ILE A 239 -21.71 0.13 2.92
C ILE A 239 -23.21 0.12 3.17
N LYS A 240 -23.64 -0.43 4.31
CA LYS A 240 -25.04 -0.55 4.69
C LYS A 240 -25.75 0.80 4.71
N GLY A 241 -26.82 0.91 3.94
CA GLY A 241 -27.62 2.13 3.82
C GLY A 241 -27.11 3.15 2.80
N HIS A 242 -25.94 2.92 2.19
CA HIS A 242 -25.28 3.89 1.31
C HIS A 242 -25.38 3.55 -0.19
N LYS A 243 -26.37 2.74 -0.58
CA LYS A 243 -26.48 2.24 -1.97
C LYS A 243 -26.52 3.37 -3.01
N LYS A 244 -27.32 4.42 -2.78
CA LYS A 244 -27.42 5.53 -3.75
C LYS A 244 -26.14 6.35 -3.80
N GLN A 245 -25.50 6.59 -2.65
CA GLN A 245 -24.21 7.28 -2.57
C GLN A 245 -23.12 6.49 -3.32
N ILE A 246 -23.11 5.16 -3.19
CA ILE A 246 -22.21 4.28 -3.95
C ILE A 246 -22.45 4.43 -5.45
N GLU A 247 -23.71 4.45 -5.89
CA GLU A 247 -24.05 4.66 -7.31
C GLU A 247 -23.53 6.00 -7.84
N VAL A 248 -23.69 7.07 -7.05
CA VAL A 248 -23.17 8.40 -7.39
C VAL A 248 -21.65 8.41 -7.53
N VAL A 249 -20.93 7.79 -6.58
CA VAL A 249 -19.47 7.68 -6.64
C VAL A 249 -19.03 6.83 -7.84
N MET A 250 -19.70 5.70 -8.09
CA MET A 250 -19.41 4.85 -9.25
C MET A 250 -19.62 5.59 -10.56
N MET A 251 -20.73 6.33 -10.71
CA MET A 251 -21.01 7.12 -11.90
C MET A 251 -19.95 8.18 -12.13
N TYR A 252 -19.53 8.89 -11.07
CA TYR A 252 -18.46 9.86 -11.17
C TYR A 252 -17.17 9.24 -11.69
N LEU A 253 -16.74 8.12 -11.07
CA LEU A 253 -15.52 7.42 -11.44
C LEU A 253 -15.58 6.92 -12.89
N TRP A 254 -16.72 6.39 -13.31
CA TRP A 254 -16.94 5.95 -14.69
C TRP A 254 -16.72 7.08 -15.68
N LEU A 255 -17.37 8.22 -15.46
CA LEU A 255 -17.32 9.36 -16.37
C LEU A 255 -15.96 10.05 -16.37
N HIS A 256 -15.28 10.15 -15.22
CA HIS A 256 -14.05 10.94 -15.12
C HIS A 256 -12.75 10.14 -15.22
N GLN A 257 -12.81 8.81 -15.06
CA GLN A 257 -11.61 7.96 -15.03
C GLN A 257 -11.65 6.79 -16.04
N ILE A 258 -12.80 6.46 -16.62
CA ILE A 258 -12.95 5.31 -17.54
C ILE A 258 -13.37 5.75 -18.94
N GLU A 259 -14.56 6.34 -19.09
CA GLU A 259 -15.14 6.62 -20.42
C GLU A 259 -14.91 8.07 -20.92
N GLU A 260 -14.51 8.97 -20.01
CA GLU A 260 -14.46 10.44 -20.19
C GLU A 260 -15.86 11.07 -20.38
N ASP A 261 -16.15 12.17 -19.68
CA ASP A 261 -17.46 12.82 -19.72
C ASP A 261 -17.67 13.69 -20.98
N LYS A 262 -17.62 13.06 -22.16
CA LYS A 262 -17.65 13.76 -23.45
C LYS A 262 -18.95 14.52 -23.73
N GLU A 263 -20.02 14.23 -22.99
CA GLU A 263 -21.36 14.83 -23.19
C GLU A 263 -21.82 15.71 -22.01
N ASN A 264 -20.95 16.00 -21.04
CA ASN A 264 -21.31 16.64 -19.76
C ASN A 264 -22.54 15.95 -19.13
N TYR A 265 -22.53 14.62 -19.11
CA TYR A 265 -23.62 13.82 -18.59
C TYR A 265 -23.68 13.86 -17.05
N TRP A 266 -22.57 14.18 -16.39
CA TRP A 266 -22.53 14.26 -14.92
C TRP A 266 -23.61 15.17 -14.33
N ASP A 267 -23.77 16.39 -14.87
CA ASP A 267 -24.77 17.36 -14.38
C ASP A 267 -26.20 16.82 -14.54
N LYS A 268 -26.50 16.22 -15.70
CA LYS A 268 -27.80 15.58 -15.97
C LYS A 268 -28.06 14.41 -15.03
N TYR A 269 -27.04 13.63 -14.72
CA TYR A 269 -27.16 12.52 -13.77
C TYR A 269 -27.47 13.02 -12.35
N LEU A 270 -26.82 14.12 -11.91
CA LEU A 270 -27.11 14.71 -10.60
C LEU A 270 -28.56 15.21 -10.50
N GLU A 271 -29.13 15.78 -11.56
CA GLU A 271 -30.55 16.15 -11.61
C GLU A 271 -31.48 14.95 -11.38
N THR A 272 -31.11 13.75 -11.87
CA THR A 272 -31.89 12.52 -11.63
C THR A 272 -31.69 11.92 -10.22
N CYS A 273 -30.73 12.43 -9.46
CA CYS A 273 -30.43 11.96 -8.10
C CYS A 273 -31.06 12.84 -7.02
N ASN A 274 -31.42 14.08 -7.34
CA ASN A 274 -32.12 15.00 -6.44
C ASN A 274 -33.64 14.84 -6.63
N ASP A 275 -34.29 14.16 -5.69
CA ASP A 275 -35.69 14.48 -5.34
C ASP A 275 -35.68 15.62 -4.31
#